data_AF-W7Y3H8-F1
#
_entry.id   AF-W7Y3H8-F1
#
_cell.length_a   1.000
_cell.length_b   1.000
_cell.length_c   1.000
_cell.angle_alpha   90.00
_cell.angle_beta   90.00
_cell.angle_gamma   90.00
#
_symmetry.space_group_name_H-M   'P 1'
#
loop_
_entity.id
_entity.type
_entity.pdbx_description
1 polymer ?
#
loop_
_entity_poly.entity_id
_entity_poly.type
_entity_poly.pdbx_seq_one_letter_code
_entity_poly.pdbx_strand_id
1 'polypeptide(L)'
;MRVIFALLLTAVISFSAFSQKSKSEIIKEFSSGVIDYGELTLNEYSPISSFNKIAYDQADKSITLTKENMASALSEAVAYKACFISVGTYTLVKVTDFNKKVMSGSWGCKLPFGEGYIQKGTLLHKEDYLNNIIGVPSSQRRMMFLFK
;
A
#
# COMPACT_ATOMS: atom_id res chain seq x y z
N MET A 1 -4.15 65.57 25.93
CA MET A 1 -2.95 64.76 25.65
C MET A 1 -3.29 63.30 25.91
N ARG A 2 -3.24 62.46 24.86
CA ARG A 2 -3.07 60.99 24.86
C ARG A 2 -4.08 60.15 25.66
N VAL A 3 -5.28 59.97 25.12
CA VAL A 3 -5.74 58.68 24.57
C VAL A 3 -4.59 57.77 24.12
N ILE A 4 -4.49 56.56 24.69
CA ILE A 4 -4.17 55.29 24.00
C ILE A 4 -4.44 54.17 25.03
N PHE A 5 -5.61 53.53 24.87
CA PHE A 5 -5.93 52.23 25.43
C PHE A 5 -5.02 51.19 24.76
N ALA A 6 -4.12 50.57 25.52
CA ALA A 6 -3.36 49.41 25.05
C ALA A 6 -4.26 48.17 25.11
N LEU A 7 -5.03 47.94 24.05
CA LEU A 7 -5.81 46.72 23.86
C LEU A 7 -4.86 45.64 23.32
N LEU A 8 -4.28 44.85 24.23
CA LEU A 8 -3.46 43.70 23.89
C LEU A 8 -4.37 42.59 23.33
N LEU A 9 -4.60 42.61 22.03
CA LEU A 9 -5.35 41.59 21.31
C LEU A 9 -4.47 40.34 21.18
N THR A 10 -4.57 39.43 22.15
CA THR A 10 -3.97 38.10 22.05
C THR A 10 -4.74 37.29 21.00
N ALA A 11 -4.23 37.29 19.77
CA ALA A 11 -4.67 36.38 18.73
C ALA A 11 -4.36 34.95 19.18
N VAL A 12 -5.37 34.25 19.68
CA VAL A 12 -5.31 32.79 19.87
C VAL A 12 -5.32 32.19 18.47
N ILE A 13 -4.12 31.96 17.93
CA ILE A 13 -3.95 31.12 16.75
C ILE A 13 -4.30 29.72 17.21
N SER A 14 -5.54 29.30 16.93
CA SER A 14 -5.97 27.91 17.04
C SER A 14 -5.13 27.10 16.06
N PHE A 15 -3.99 26.61 16.53
CA PHE A 15 -3.21 25.58 15.84
C PHE A 15 -4.11 24.35 15.82
N SER A 16 -4.85 24.15 14.73
CA SER A 16 -5.42 22.85 14.41
C SER A 16 -4.23 21.91 14.20
N ALA A 17 -3.91 21.14 15.23
CA ALA A 17 -2.98 20.03 15.13
C ALA A 17 -3.59 19.04 14.12
N PHE A 18 -3.19 19.15 12.86
CA PHE A 18 -3.38 18.06 11.91
C PHE A 18 -2.56 16.88 12.44
N SER A 19 -3.23 15.96 13.12
CA SER A 19 -2.61 14.69 13.50
C SER A 19 -2.27 13.95 12.22
N GLN A 20 -0.98 13.83 11.93
CA GLN A 20 -0.51 13.03 10.79
C GLN A 20 -0.68 11.55 11.15
N LYS A 21 -1.52 10.84 10.38
CA LYS A 21 -1.74 9.39 10.55
C LYS A 21 -0.40 8.65 10.58
N SER A 22 -0.29 7.67 11.47
CA SER A 22 0.89 6.83 11.56
C SER A 22 1.02 5.95 10.31
N LYS A 23 2.21 5.37 10.09
CA LYS A 23 2.38 4.49 8.93
C LYS A 23 1.62 3.18 9.13
N SER A 24 1.48 2.70 10.37
CA SER A 24 0.63 1.52 10.63
C SER A 24 -0.83 1.79 10.33
N GLU A 25 -1.36 2.95 10.74
CA GLU A 25 -2.76 3.35 10.52
C GLU A 25 -3.07 3.40 9.03
N ILE A 26 -2.18 4.01 8.23
CA ILE A 26 -2.31 4.06 6.77
C ILE A 26 -2.42 2.65 6.18
N ILE A 27 -1.54 1.72 6.58
CA ILE A 27 -1.57 0.35 6.05
C ILE A 27 -2.81 -0.42 6.53
N LYS A 28 -3.25 -0.22 7.77
CA LYS A 28 -4.48 -0.83 8.31
C LYS A 28 -5.71 -0.34 7.54
N GLU A 29 -5.82 0.97 7.30
CA GLU A 29 -6.90 1.56 6.51
C GLU A 29 -6.87 1.06 5.06
N PHE A 30 -5.69 1.03 4.45
CA PHE A 30 -5.49 0.57 3.07
C PHE A 30 -5.94 -0.89 2.82
N SER A 31 -5.82 -1.73 3.84
CA SER A 31 -6.17 -3.15 3.80
C SER A 31 -7.44 -3.49 4.57
N SER A 32 -8.19 -2.46 4.98
CA SER A 32 -9.44 -2.61 5.71
C SER A 32 -10.46 -3.41 4.92
N GLY A 33 -11.26 -4.22 5.64
CA GLY A 33 -12.24 -5.12 5.05
C GLY A 33 -11.65 -6.35 4.34
N VAL A 34 -10.32 -6.50 4.32
CA VAL A 34 -9.64 -7.69 3.79
C VAL A 34 -8.77 -8.37 4.84
N ILE A 35 -7.94 -7.58 5.54
CA ILE A 35 -7.08 -8.09 6.60
C ILE A 35 -7.76 -7.88 7.95
N ASP A 36 -7.81 -8.94 8.76
CA ASP A 36 -8.22 -8.84 10.15
C ASP A 36 -6.98 -8.67 11.03
N TYR A 37 -6.80 -7.47 11.56
CA TYR A 37 -5.67 -7.20 12.44
C TYR A 37 -5.90 -7.71 13.86
N GLY A 38 -7.15 -7.85 14.34
CA GLY A 38 -7.43 -8.14 15.75
C GLY A 38 -6.52 -7.36 16.72
N GLU A 39 -5.82 -8.10 17.58
CA GLU A 39 -4.81 -7.59 18.53
C GLU A 39 -3.40 -7.45 17.92
N LEU A 40 -3.19 -7.86 16.67
CA LEU A 40 -1.91 -7.76 15.98
C LEU A 40 -1.57 -6.29 15.69
N THR A 41 -0.34 -5.92 16.00
CA THR A 41 0.19 -4.59 15.75
C THR A 41 1.17 -4.61 14.59
N LEU A 42 1.11 -3.56 13.77
CA LEU A 42 2.12 -3.34 12.73
C LEU A 42 3.28 -2.56 13.34
N ASN A 43 4.50 -2.96 13.02
CA ASN A 43 5.69 -2.22 13.40
C ASN A 43 5.71 -0.86 12.69
N GLU A 44 5.79 0.25 13.42
CA GLU A 44 5.79 1.61 12.82
C GLU A 44 6.97 1.88 11.88
N TYR A 45 8.14 1.28 12.13
CA TYR A 45 9.30 1.47 11.28
C TYR A 45 9.22 0.62 10.01
N SER A 46 8.51 -0.51 10.05
CA SER A 46 8.42 -1.50 8.98
C SER A 46 7.00 -2.10 8.84
N PRO A 47 5.96 -1.28 8.64
CA PRO A 47 4.58 -1.74 8.64
C PRO A 47 4.28 -2.67 7.47
N ILE A 48 4.89 -2.49 6.30
CA ILE A 48 4.73 -3.39 5.15
C ILE A 48 5.36 -4.76 5.43
N SER A 49 6.48 -4.82 6.17
CA SER A 49 7.06 -6.09 6.61
C SER A 49 6.12 -6.84 7.56
N SER A 50 5.49 -6.10 8.47
CA SER A 50 4.50 -6.66 9.40
C SER A 50 3.25 -7.13 8.67
N PHE A 51 2.73 -6.32 7.73
CA PHE A 51 1.65 -6.69 6.83
C PHE A 51 1.95 -8.00 6.09
N ASN A 52 3.15 -8.14 5.52
CA ASN A 52 3.50 -9.36 4.77
C ASN A 52 3.36 -10.64 5.59
N LYS A 53 3.68 -10.60 6.89
CA LYS A 53 3.53 -11.76 7.78
C LYS A 53 2.05 -12.08 7.97
N ILE A 54 1.27 -11.07 8.34
CA ILE A 54 -0.17 -11.21 8.59
C ILE A 54 -0.90 -11.67 7.32
N ALA A 55 -0.61 -11.05 6.18
CA ALA A 55 -1.19 -11.40 4.89
C ALA A 55 -0.80 -12.81 4.44
N TYR A 56 0.41 -13.27 4.73
CA TYR A 56 0.81 -14.64 4.42
C TYR A 56 -0.01 -15.67 5.20
N ASP A 57 -0.28 -15.39 6.48
CA ASP A 57 -1.03 -16.28 7.36
C ASP A 57 -2.54 -16.27 7.07
N GLN A 58 -3.07 -15.13 6.58
CA GLN A 58 -4.51 -14.94 6.36
C GLN A 58 -4.98 -15.13 4.92
N ALA A 59 -4.09 -15.02 3.93
CA ALA A 59 -4.48 -15.16 2.53
C ALA A 59 -4.96 -16.58 2.23
N ASP A 60 -6.04 -16.69 1.47
CA ASP A 60 -6.48 -17.96 0.88
C ASP A 60 -5.38 -18.56 0.01
N LYS A 61 -4.60 -17.70 -0.65
CA LYS A 61 -3.45 -18.12 -1.45
C LYS A 61 -2.34 -17.07 -1.45
N SER A 62 -1.12 -17.55 -1.27
CA SER A 62 0.11 -16.76 -1.42
C SER A 62 0.94 -17.29 -2.59
N ILE A 63 1.40 -16.42 -3.48
CA ILE A 63 2.17 -16.78 -4.68
C ILE A 63 3.44 -15.93 -4.75
N THR A 64 4.61 -16.56 -4.86
CA THR A 64 5.83 -15.84 -5.23
C THR A 64 5.82 -15.53 -6.72
N LEU A 65 5.86 -14.26 -7.07
CA LEU A 65 5.79 -13.80 -8.45
C LEU A 65 7.16 -13.83 -9.12
N THR A 66 7.21 -14.45 -10.28
CA THR A 66 8.34 -14.47 -11.21
C THR A 66 7.87 -14.03 -12.59
N LYS A 67 8.81 -13.80 -13.51
CA LYS A 67 8.46 -13.42 -14.88
C LYS A 67 7.63 -14.52 -15.57
N GLU A 68 7.93 -15.77 -15.25
CA GLU A 68 7.35 -16.97 -15.85
C GLU A 68 5.91 -17.21 -15.40
N ASN A 69 5.57 -16.85 -14.15
CA ASN A 69 4.26 -17.13 -13.57
C ASN A 69 3.33 -15.92 -13.43
N MET A 70 3.81 -14.70 -13.67
CA MET A 70 3.02 -13.46 -13.46
C MET A 70 1.68 -13.49 -14.21
N ALA A 71 1.68 -13.94 -15.47
CA ALA A 71 0.47 -13.96 -16.29
C ALA A 71 -0.61 -14.92 -15.75
N SER A 72 -0.20 -16.13 -15.34
CA SER A 72 -1.12 -17.12 -14.77
C SER A 72 -1.58 -16.72 -13.37
N ALA A 73 -0.68 -16.19 -12.53
CA ALA A 73 -1.01 -15.67 -11.20
C ALA A 73 -2.05 -14.54 -11.26
N LEU A 74 -1.90 -13.59 -12.19
CA LEU A 74 -2.88 -12.53 -12.41
C LEU A 74 -4.21 -13.05 -12.94
N SER A 75 -4.19 -14.08 -13.78
CA SER A 75 -5.42 -14.69 -14.30
C SER A 75 -6.20 -15.39 -13.19
N GLU A 76 -5.50 -16.06 -12.27
CA GLU A 76 -6.10 -16.67 -11.08
C GLU A 76 -6.65 -15.61 -10.12
N ALA A 77 -5.93 -14.50 -9.93
CA ALA A 77 -6.31 -13.43 -9.00
C ALA A 77 -7.68 -12.78 -9.32
N VAL A 78 -8.17 -12.90 -10.56
CA VAL A 78 -9.49 -12.38 -10.98
C VAL A 78 -10.64 -13.06 -10.22
N ALA A 79 -10.45 -14.30 -9.75
CA ALA A 79 -11.47 -15.06 -9.01
C ALA A 79 -11.56 -14.67 -7.52
N TYR A 80 -10.72 -13.74 -7.05
CA TYR A 80 -10.62 -13.32 -5.66
C TYR A 80 -11.15 -11.91 -5.48
N LYS A 81 -11.67 -11.60 -4.29
CA LYS A 81 -12.21 -10.27 -3.97
C LYS A 81 -11.12 -9.23 -3.81
N ALA A 82 -9.96 -9.62 -3.30
CA ALA A 82 -8.82 -8.74 -3.15
C ALA A 82 -7.51 -9.43 -3.52
N CYS A 83 -6.63 -8.66 -4.17
CA CYS A 83 -5.29 -9.07 -4.56
C CYS A 83 -4.32 -8.00 -4.12
N PHE A 84 -3.43 -8.37 -3.20
CA PHE A 84 -2.31 -7.53 -2.77
C PHE A 84 -1.00 -8.08 -3.31
N ILE A 85 -0.07 -7.20 -3.68
CA ILE A 85 1.28 -7.55 -4.09
C ILE A 85 2.27 -6.74 -3.26
N SER A 86 3.19 -7.42 -2.59
CA SER A 86 4.32 -6.77 -1.92
C SER A 86 5.63 -6.98 -2.67
N VAL A 87 6.53 -6.01 -2.56
CA VAL A 87 7.89 -6.08 -3.12
C VAL A 87 8.89 -5.88 -1.99
N GLY A 88 9.57 -6.97 -1.61
CA GLY A 88 10.34 -7.02 -0.38
C GLY A 88 9.51 -6.56 0.82
N THR A 89 10.03 -5.57 1.55
CA THR A 89 9.39 -5.00 2.74
C THR A 89 9.03 -3.53 2.58
N TYR A 90 9.08 -3.00 1.34
CA TYR A 90 9.00 -1.55 1.10
C TYR A 90 7.82 -1.13 0.24
N THR A 91 7.26 -2.03 -0.56
CA THR A 91 6.15 -1.70 -1.44
C THR A 91 5.00 -2.65 -1.19
N LEU A 92 3.79 -2.09 -1.09
CA LEU A 92 2.54 -2.82 -1.01
C LEU A 92 1.56 -2.21 -2.01
N VAL A 93 0.94 -3.05 -2.83
CA VAL A 93 0.01 -2.64 -3.89
C VAL A 93 -1.25 -3.47 -3.78
N LYS A 94 -2.41 -2.85 -3.99
CA LYS A 94 -3.70 -3.49 -4.21
C LYS A 94 -4.06 -3.37 -5.69
N VAL A 95 -4.42 -4.48 -6.32
CA VAL A 95 -4.95 -4.44 -7.69
C VAL A 95 -6.39 -3.91 -7.62
N THR A 96 -6.66 -2.83 -8.35
CA THR A 96 -7.97 -2.16 -8.32
C THR A 96 -8.80 -2.41 -9.57
N ASP A 97 -8.15 -2.63 -10.71
CA ASP A 97 -8.84 -2.87 -11.97
C ASP A 97 -8.09 -3.89 -12.83
N PHE A 98 -8.61 -5.11 -12.86
CA PHE A 98 -8.10 -6.18 -13.71
C PHE A 98 -8.42 -5.98 -15.20
N ASN A 99 -9.31 -5.08 -15.60
CA ASN A 99 -9.62 -4.84 -17.01
C ASN A 99 -8.74 -3.73 -17.61
N LYS A 100 -8.34 -2.74 -16.80
CA LYS A 100 -7.41 -1.68 -17.20
C LYS A 100 -5.97 -2.20 -17.15
N LYS A 101 -5.44 -2.67 -18.30
CA LYS A 101 -4.10 -3.27 -18.39
C LYS A 101 -3.18 -2.57 -19.39
N VAL A 102 -1.87 -2.62 -19.12
CA VAL A 102 -0.80 -2.22 -20.06
C VAL A 102 0.16 -3.38 -20.32
N MET A 103 0.70 -3.48 -21.53
CA MET A 103 1.75 -4.47 -21.82
C MET A 103 3.06 -4.07 -21.12
N SER A 104 3.65 -4.97 -20.36
CA SER A 104 4.97 -4.79 -19.76
C SER A 104 6.00 -5.66 -20.46
N GLY A 105 6.99 -5.04 -21.11
CA GLY A 105 8.10 -5.77 -21.75
C GLY A 105 8.95 -6.54 -20.74
N SER A 106 9.18 -5.97 -19.55
CA SER A 106 9.99 -6.61 -18.50
C SER A 106 9.31 -7.85 -17.92
N TRP A 107 8.00 -7.79 -17.67
CA TRP A 107 7.21 -8.90 -17.16
C TRP A 107 6.68 -9.85 -18.24
N GLY A 108 6.80 -9.48 -19.52
CA GLY A 108 6.33 -10.29 -20.64
C GLY A 108 4.82 -10.50 -20.71
N CYS A 109 4.03 -9.70 -20.00
CA CYS A 109 2.57 -9.85 -19.93
C CYS A 109 1.86 -8.52 -19.69
N LYS A 110 0.53 -8.54 -19.82
CA LYS A 110 -0.32 -7.39 -19.51
C LYS A 110 -0.52 -7.27 -18.01
N LEU A 111 -0.10 -6.14 -17.44
CA LEU A 111 -0.23 -5.86 -16.01
C LEU A 111 -1.40 -4.89 -15.76
N PRO A 112 -2.25 -5.16 -14.76
CA PRO A 112 -3.41 -4.34 -14.43
C PRO A 112 -3.04 -3.01 -13.75
N PHE A 113 -4.06 -2.19 -13.52
CA PHE A 113 -3.97 -0.96 -12.75
C PHE A 113 -4.15 -1.27 -11.25
N GLY A 114 -3.45 -0.51 -10.41
CA GLY A 114 -3.52 -0.66 -8.96
C GLY A 114 -3.11 0.60 -8.25
N GLU A 115 -3.26 0.56 -6.94
CA GLU A 115 -2.80 1.61 -6.03
C GLU A 115 -1.98 1.00 -4.91
N GLY A 116 -1.09 1.78 -4.31
CA GLY A 116 -0.25 1.26 -3.25
C GLY A 116 0.62 2.30 -2.58
N TYR A 117 1.46 1.81 -1.69
CA TYR A 117 2.41 2.62 -0.94
C TYR A 117 3.83 2.12 -1.12
N ILE A 118 4.75 3.06 -1.31
CA ILE A 118 6.20 2.82 -1.32
C ILE A 118 6.82 3.51 -0.11
N GLN A 119 7.48 2.74 0.74
CA GLN A 119 8.14 3.23 1.94
C GLN A 119 9.52 3.81 1.62
N LYS A 120 9.64 5.14 1.75
CA LYS A 120 10.88 5.92 1.63
C LYS A 120 10.98 6.92 2.77
N GLY A 121 11.13 6.41 4.00
CA GLY A 121 10.99 7.19 5.23
C GLY A 121 9.52 7.36 5.62
N THR A 122 8.73 8.00 4.75
CA THR A 122 7.27 8.04 4.78
C THR A 122 6.65 7.01 3.83
N LEU A 123 5.34 6.83 3.87
CA LEU A 123 4.59 6.05 2.88
C LEU A 123 4.16 6.98 1.75
N LEU A 124 4.67 6.74 0.54
CA LEU A 124 4.31 7.47 -0.66
C LEU A 124 3.20 6.71 -1.39
N HIS A 125 2.00 7.28 -1.44
CA HIS A 125 0.90 6.73 -2.23
C HIS A 125 1.20 6.83 -3.72
N LYS A 126 0.81 5.81 -4.48
CA LYS A 126 0.97 5.76 -5.93
C LYS A 126 -0.18 4.97 -6.56
N GLU A 127 -0.79 5.53 -7.59
CA GLU A 127 -1.76 4.86 -8.44
C GLU A 127 -1.23 4.80 -9.87
N ASP A 128 -1.08 3.59 -10.40
CA ASP A 128 -0.49 3.38 -11.72
C ASP A 128 -0.72 1.92 -12.18
N TYR A 129 -0.27 1.60 -13.39
CA TYR A 129 -0.10 0.21 -13.79
C TYR A 129 0.95 -0.48 -12.92
N LEU A 130 0.72 -1.76 -12.59
CA LEU A 130 1.56 -2.48 -11.64
C LEU A 130 3.05 -2.44 -12.01
N ASN A 131 3.41 -2.49 -13.29
CA ASN A 131 4.81 -2.46 -13.73
C ASN A 131 5.57 -1.22 -13.23
N ASN A 132 4.88 -0.10 -13.06
CA ASN A 132 5.45 1.15 -12.59
C ASN A 132 5.54 1.22 -11.05
N ILE A 133 4.83 0.36 -10.33
CA ILE A 133 4.83 0.33 -8.87
C ILE A 133 5.70 -0.83 -8.35
N ILE A 134 5.56 -2.03 -8.93
CA ILE A 134 6.28 -3.24 -8.49
C ILE A 134 7.67 -3.38 -9.14
N GLY A 135 8.00 -2.49 -10.08
CA GLY A 135 9.28 -2.49 -10.81
C GLY A 135 9.42 -3.68 -11.76
N VAL A 136 10.66 -4.00 -12.13
CA VAL A 136 11.00 -5.10 -13.05
C VAL A 136 11.33 -6.40 -12.31
N PRO A 137 11.12 -7.59 -12.91
CA PRO A 137 11.56 -8.85 -12.31
C PRO A 137 13.05 -8.79 -11.93
N SER A 138 13.37 -9.19 -10.71
CA SER A 138 14.72 -9.15 -10.15
C SER A 138 14.87 -10.18 -9.03
N SER A 139 16.03 -10.22 -8.37
CA SER A 139 16.24 -11.03 -7.15
C SER A 139 15.38 -10.59 -5.96
N GLN A 140 14.75 -9.41 -6.04
CA GLN A 140 13.85 -8.93 -4.99
C GLN A 140 12.54 -9.73 -5.04
N ARG A 141 12.22 -10.37 -3.90
CA ARG A 141 11.02 -11.18 -3.73
C ARG A 141 9.76 -10.32 -3.92
N ARG A 142 8.82 -10.84 -4.71
CA ARG A 142 7.49 -10.27 -4.90
C ARG A 142 6.45 -11.32 -4.50
N MET A 143 5.58 -10.97 -3.57
CA MET A 143 4.56 -11.87 -3.05
C MET A 143 3.20 -11.33 -3.42
N MET A 144 2.38 -12.17 -4.05
CA MET A 144 0.96 -11.93 -4.27
C MET A 144 0.17 -12.64 -3.17
N PHE A 145 -0.79 -11.95 -2.58
CA PHE A 145 -1.70 -12.43 -1.54
C PHE A 145 -3.13 -12.28 -2.06
N LEU A 146 -3.87 -13.38 -2.10
CA LEU A 146 -5.23 -13.45 -2.65
C LEU A 146 -6.23 -13.77 -1.54
N PHE A 147 -7.35 -13.04 -1.51
CA PHE A 147 -8.38 -13.11 -0.47
C PHE A 147 -9.78 -13.20 -1.09
N LYS A 148 -10.59 -14.16 -0.61
CA LYS A 148 -11.94 -14.46 -1.10
C LYS A 148 -13.04 -13.57 -0.57
#